data_AF-A0A2R6FEJ0-F1
#
_entry.id   AF-A0A2R6FEJ0-F1
#
_cell.length_a   1.000
_cell.length_b   1.000
_cell.length_c   1.000
_cell.angle_alpha   90.00
_cell.angle_beta   90.00
_cell.angle_gamma   90.00
#
_symmetry.space_group_name_H-M   'P 1'
#
loop_
_entity.id
_entity.type
_entity.pdbx_description
1 polymer ?
#
loop_
_entity_poly.entity_id
_entity_poly.type
_entity_poly.pdbx_seq_one_letter_code
_entity_poly.pdbx_strand_id
1 'polypeptide(L)'
;MRLARLQTPEGVVSGRYEDGTVIADDGEYVVGRDGELTYPCSPSALYCVGRNFAETLDQMDYDRPDEPDFFIKPPAALVGPDDPVRYPEWTDELTYAGELVAVVDERCRDVAPEAVPDVVRGYTVMNDVDALDQQGRTARKAFDTSAPLGPWIET
;
A
#
# COMPACT_ATOMS: atom_id res chain seq x y z
N MET A 1 -4.28 8.96 -14.62
CA MET A 1 -3.20 8.27 -15.37
C MET A 1 -2.61 7.19 -14.47
N ARG A 2 -2.25 6.02 -15.01
CA ARG A 2 -1.66 4.92 -14.24
C ARG A 2 -0.14 5.01 -14.20
N LEU A 3 0.43 5.22 -13.01
CA LEU A 3 1.87 5.26 -12.78
C LEU A 3 2.31 3.96 -12.10
N ALA A 4 3.19 3.21 -12.73
CA ALA A 4 3.65 1.91 -12.27
C ALA A 4 5.17 1.85 -12.16
N ARG A 5 5.64 0.84 -11.43
CA ARG A 5 7.05 0.45 -11.35
C ARG A 5 7.19 -1.01 -11.76
N LEU A 6 8.25 -1.30 -12.50
CA LEU A 6 8.59 -2.64 -12.95
C LEU A 6 9.96 -3.03 -12.41
N GLN A 7 10.05 -4.18 -11.76
CA GLN A 7 11.31 -4.78 -11.35
C GLN A 7 11.88 -5.59 -12.52
N THR A 8 12.92 -5.07 -13.18
CA THR A 8 13.68 -5.76 -14.23
C THR A 8 14.96 -6.38 -13.64
N PRO A 9 15.71 -7.21 -14.41
CA PRO A 9 17.02 -7.69 -14.00
C PRO A 9 18.06 -6.58 -13.76
N GLU A 10 17.94 -5.44 -14.44
CA GLU A 10 18.85 -4.30 -14.35
C GLU A 10 18.48 -3.30 -13.25
N GLY A 11 17.26 -3.37 -12.73
CA GLY A 11 16.79 -2.50 -11.66
C GLY A 11 15.30 -2.20 -11.76
N VAL A 12 14.85 -1.21 -10.98
CA VAL A 12 13.45 -0.77 -11.03
C VAL A 12 13.31 0.36 -12.04
N VAL A 13 12.43 0.18 -13.02
CA VAL A 13 12.01 1.23 -13.95
C VAL A 13 10.64 1.76 -13.53
N SER A 14 10.37 3.04 -13.80
CA SER A 14 9.12 3.71 -13.44
C SER A 14 8.55 4.40 -14.67
N GLY A 15 7.24 4.32 -14.86
CA GLY A 15 6.62 4.88 -16.04
C GLY A 15 5.10 4.82 -16.03
N ARG A 16 4.50 5.21 -17.15
CA ARG A 16 3.06 5.10 -17.35
C ARG A 16 2.71 3.67 -17.73
N TYR A 17 1.72 3.08 -17.07
CA TYR A 17 1.21 1.77 -17.42
C TYR A 17 0.08 1.86 -18.45
N GLU A 18 0.20 1.09 -19.54
CA GLU A 18 -0.81 0.96 -20.59
C GLU A 18 -0.78 -0.46 -21.16
N ASP A 19 -1.91 -1.17 -21.09
CA ASP A 19 -2.13 -2.47 -21.72
C ASP A 19 -0.98 -3.48 -21.58
N GLY A 20 -0.49 -3.67 -20.33
CA GLY A 20 0.59 -4.63 -20.04
C GLY A 20 2.00 -4.10 -20.28
N THR A 21 2.16 -2.81 -20.56
CA THR A 21 3.46 -2.17 -20.83
C THR A 21 3.68 -0.98 -19.88
N VAL A 22 4.89 -0.87 -19.33
CA VAL A 22 5.37 0.32 -18.62
C VAL A 22 6.19 1.17 -19.61
N ILE A 23 5.69 2.35 -19.91
CA ILE A 23 6.31 3.33 -20.82
C ILE A 23 7.11 4.31 -19.94
N ALA A 24 8.42 4.13 -19.92
CA ALA A 24 9.39 4.92 -19.15
C ALA A 24 10.14 5.91 -20.06
N ASP A 25 10.99 6.76 -19.46
CA ASP A 25 11.75 7.77 -20.20
C ASP A 25 12.82 7.16 -21.12
N ASP A 26 13.31 5.97 -20.79
CA ASP A 26 14.37 5.24 -21.49
C ASP A 26 13.87 4.11 -22.39
N GLY A 27 12.57 3.80 -22.38
CA GLY A 27 11.99 2.79 -23.26
C GLY A 27 10.63 2.26 -22.83
N GLU A 28 10.20 1.18 -23.50
CA GLU A 28 8.95 0.47 -23.21
C GLU A 28 9.28 -0.94 -22.68
N TYR A 29 8.63 -1.30 -21.58
CA TYR A 29 8.88 -2.54 -20.85
C TYR A 29 7.58 -3.34 -20.71
N VAL A 30 7.52 -4.54 -21.29
CA VAL A 30 6.37 -5.43 -21.26
C VAL A 30 6.39 -6.25 -19.97
N VAL A 31 5.31 -6.15 -19.18
CA VAL A 31 5.13 -6.92 -17.94
C VAL A 31 5.14 -8.43 -18.23
N GLY A 32 5.85 -9.20 -17.42
CA GLY A 32 6.05 -10.65 -17.57
C GLY A 32 7.08 -11.04 -18.63
N ARG A 33 7.56 -10.09 -19.46
CA ARG A 33 8.69 -10.32 -20.40
C ARG A 33 9.96 -9.66 -19.90
N ASP A 34 9.88 -8.37 -19.60
CA ASP A 34 11.04 -7.54 -19.24
C ASP A 34 11.20 -7.40 -17.72
N GLY A 35 10.16 -7.75 -16.95
CA GLY A 35 10.14 -7.71 -15.50
C GLY A 35 8.73 -7.94 -14.94
N GLU A 36 8.61 -7.92 -13.62
CA GLU A 36 7.34 -8.03 -12.90
C GLU A 36 6.94 -6.68 -12.31
N LEU A 37 5.64 -6.42 -12.18
CA LEU A 37 5.18 -5.22 -11.47
C LEU A 37 5.67 -5.27 -10.02
N THR A 38 6.06 -4.12 -9.49
CA THR A 38 6.39 -3.96 -8.08
C THR A 38 5.57 -2.82 -7.49
N TYR A 39 5.74 -2.57 -6.19
CA TYR A 39 5.02 -1.50 -5.51
C TYR A 39 5.28 -0.13 -6.17
N PRO A 40 4.26 0.72 -6.39
CA PRO A 40 4.35 1.81 -7.35
C PRO A 40 5.07 3.07 -6.84
N CYS A 41 5.51 3.10 -5.59
CA CYS A 41 6.25 4.22 -4.99
C CYS A 41 7.17 3.76 -3.86
N SER A 42 8.12 4.59 -3.42
CA SER A 42 9.02 4.28 -2.30
C SER A 42 8.67 5.15 -1.08
N PRO A 43 7.63 4.81 -0.30
CA PRO A 43 7.21 5.62 0.84
C PRO A 43 8.26 5.58 1.97
N SER A 44 8.36 6.66 2.73
CA SER A 44 9.19 6.70 3.96
C SER A 44 8.48 6.08 5.16
N ALA A 45 7.15 6.07 5.15
CA ALA A 45 6.28 5.43 6.13
C ALA A 45 4.92 5.16 5.50
N LEU A 46 4.22 4.14 5.99
CA LEU A 46 2.81 3.91 5.67
C LEU A 46 1.98 4.30 6.89
N TYR A 47 1.25 5.40 6.80
CA TYR A 47 0.30 5.82 7.84
C TYR A 47 -1.05 5.13 7.57
N CYS A 48 -1.46 4.27 8.47
CA CYS A 48 -2.67 3.46 8.36
C CYS A 48 -3.70 3.91 9.40
N VAL A 49 -4.98 3.67 9.13
CA VAL A 49 -6.08 4.04 10.03
C VAL A 49 -6.94 2.82 10.28
N GLY A 50 -7.09 2.43 11.54
CA GLY A 50 -8.04 1.38 11.91
C GLY A 50 -9.47 1.92 11.95
N ARG A 51 -10.47 1.03 11.81
CA ARG A 51 -11.87 1.33 12.17
C ARG A 51 -12.48 2.49 11.37
N ASN A 52 -12.14 2.62 10.08
CA ASN A 52 -12.55 3.74 9.24
C ASN A 52 -13.71 3.43 8.27
N PHE A 53 -14.40 2.30 8.45
CA PHE A 53 -15.55 1.92 7.61
C PHE A 53 -16.74 1.57 8.49
N ALA A 54 -17.83 2.36 8.40
CA ALA A 54 -18.97 2.27 9.32
C ALA A 54 -19.60 0.88 9.34
N GLU A 55 -19.80 0.28 8.16
CA GLU A 55 -20.38 -1.05 8.05
C GLU A 55 -19.53 -2.13 8.75
N THR A 56 -18.20 -2.04 8.66
CA THR A 56 -17.30 -2.96 9.37
C THR A 56 -17.38 -2.80 10.89
N LEU A 57 -17.60 -1.57 11.38
CA LEU A 57 -17.79 -1.33 12.82
C LEU A 57 -19.06 -1.97 13.32
N ASP A 58 -20.16 -1.78 12.58
CA ASP A 58 -21.47 -2.36 12.93
C ASP A 58 -21.42 -3.89 12.92
N GLN A 59 -20.73 -4.50 11.93
CA GLN A 59 -20.56 -5.96 11.83
C GLN A 59 -19.71 -6.55 12.97
N MET A 60 -18.70 -5.82 13.43
CA MET A 60 -17.75 -6.28 14.45
C MET A 60 -18.15 -5.86 15.87
N ASP A 61 -19.27 -5.16 16.05
CA ASP A 61 -19.73 -4.57 17.31
C ASP A 61 -18.64 -3.69 17.96
N TYR A 62 -17.98 -2.87 17.13
CA TYR A 62 -16.94 -1.95 17.55
C TYR A 62 -17.48 -0.53 17.73
N ASP A 63 -17.06 0.12 18.82
CA ASP A 63 -17.28 1.54 18.99
C ASP A 63 -16.56 2.35 17.90
N ARG A 64 -17.28 3.32 17.34
CA ARG A 64 -16.69 4.30 16.43
C ARG A 64 -15.71 5.18 17.21
N PRO A 65 -14.43 5.27 16.78
CA PRO A 65 -13.48 6.19 17.39
C PRO A 65 -13.91 7.66 17.24
N ASP A 66 -13.71 8.46 18.29
CA ASP A 66 -13.94 9.93 18.25
C ASP A 66 -12.87 10.65 17.40
N GLU A 67 -11.68 10.06 17.30
CA GLU A 67 -10.55 10.52 16.48
C GLU A 67 -9.99 9.35 15.67
N PRO A 68 -9.36 9.59 14.49
CA PRO A 68 -8.79 8.50 13.69
C PRO A 68 -7.72 7.71 14.45
N ASP A 69 -7.86 6.38 14.47
CA ASP A 69 -6.90 5.49 15.14
C ASP A 69 -5.71 5.15 14.24
N PHE A 70 -4.73 6.06 14.22
CA PHE A 70 -3.55 5.94 13.34
C PHE A 70 -2.51 4.96 13.85
N PHE A 71 -1.91 4.17 12.94
CA PHE A 71 -0.69 3.39 13.16
C PHE A 71 0.25 3.45 11.96
N ILE A 72 1.43 2.83 12.10
CA ILE A 72 2.46 2.84 11.05
C ILE A 72 2.86 1.42 10.71
N LYS A 73 2.91 1.11 9.41
CA LYS A 73 3.70 -0.02 8.88
C LYS A 73 5.01 0.51 8.30
N PRO A 74 6.14 -0.19 8.51
CA PRO A 74 7.42 0.21 7.94
C PRO A 74 7.45 -0.07 6.43
N PRO A 75 8.23 0.67 5.64
CA PRO A 75 8.47 0.33 4.22
C PRO A 75 9.02 -1.09 4.02
N ALA A 76 9.68 -1.67 5.02
CA ALA A 76 10.14 -3.05 5.00
C ALA A 76 9.01 -4.10 4.90
N ALA A 77 7.76 -3.73 5.19
CA ALA A 77 6.61 -4.61 5.03
C ALA A 77 6.13 -4.73 3.57
N LEU A 78 6.60 -3.86 2.68
CA LEU A 78 6.13 -3.77 1.29
C LEU A 78 6.50 -5.00 0.48
N VAL A 79 5.53 -5.46 -0.31
CA VAL A 79 5.73 -6.38 -1.42
C VAL A 79 4.91 -5.91 -2.62
N GLY A 80 5.32 -6.27 -3.83
CA GLY A 80 4.66 -5.90 -5.06
C GLY A 80 3.36 -6.67 -5.30
N PRO A 81 2.67 -6.37 -6.40
CA PRO A 81 1.58 -7.21 -6.91
C PRO A 81 2.09 -8.62 -7.17
N ASP A 82 1.26 -9.62 -6.88
CA ASP A 82 1.55 -11.05 -7.09
C ASP A 82 2.75 -11.63 -6.31
N ASP A 83 3.50 -10.80 -5.58
CA ASP A 83 4.50 -11.27 -4.63
C ASP A 83 3.83 -12.04 -3.46
N PRO A 84 4.47 -13.11 -2.96
CA PRO A 84 3.88 -13.93 -1.91
C PRO A 84 3.88 -13.19 -0.56
N VAL A 85 2.70 -13.17 0.08
CA VAL A 85 2.60 -12.90 1.52
C VAL A 85 3.04 -14.15 2.27
N ARG A 86 4.12 -14.04 3.04
CA ARG A 86 4.65 -15.17 3.82
C ARG A 86 3.81 -15.34 5.07
N TYR A 87 3.30 -16.55 5.27
CA TYR A 87 2.65 -16.92 6.52
C TYR A 87 3.74 -17.13 7.60
N PRO A 88 3.85 -16.26 8.62
CA PRO A 88 4.91 -16.37 9.60
C PRO A 88 4.66 -17.53 10.57
N GLU A 89 5.71 -18.24 11.01
CA GLU A 89 5.59 -19.39 11.92
C GLU A 89 5.12 -19.03 13.35
N TRP A 90 5.10 -17.74 13.69
CA TRP A 90 4.77 -17.23 15.04
C TRP A 90 3.31 -16.82 15.22
N THR A 91 2.48 -16.91 14.16
CA THR A 91 1.04 -16.62 14.20
C THR A 91 0.26 -17.80 13.66
N ASP A 92 -0.96 -17.99 14.15
CA ASP A 92 -1.96 -18.92 13.60
C ASP A 92 -3.21 -18.18 13.05
N GLU A 93 -3.23 -16.84 13.15
CA GLU A 93 -4.39 -16.00 12.79
C GLU A 93 -4.02 -14.89 11.80
N LEU A 94 -3.43 -15.26 10.67
CA LEU A 94 -3.16 -14.34 9.58
C LEU A 94 -4.43 -14.03 8.76
N THR A 95 -4.75 -12.74 8.57
CA THR A 95 -5.89 -12.30 7.75
C THR A 95 -5.56 -11.09 6.88
N TYR A 96 -6.41 -10.84 5.88
CA TYR A 96 -6.30 -9.72 4.95
C TYR A 96 -7.21 -8.56 5.37
N ALA A 97 -6.82 -7.35 4.96
CA ALA A 97 -7.67 -6.16 5.01
C ALA A 97 -7.39 -5.31 3.76
N GLY A 98 -8.35 -5.26 2.82
CA GLY A 98 -8.20 -4.48 1.60
C GLY A 98 -8.46 -3.00 1.86
N GLU A 99 -7.50 -2.14 1.54
CA GLU A 99 -7.52 -0.72 1.87
C GLU A 99 -7.25 0.15 0.63
N LEU A 100 -7.96 1.28 0.53
CA LEU A 100 -7.61 2.37 -0.39
C LEU A 100 -6.46 3.18 0.19
N VAL A 101 -5.44 3.45 -0.62
CA VAL A 101 -4.25 4.20 -0.19
C VAL A 101 -4.16 5.50 -0.98
N ALA A 102 -4.11 6.62 -0.26
CA ALA A 102 -3.71 7.91 -0.83
C ALA A 102 -2.19 8.03 -0.85
N VAL A 103 -1.61 8.39 -2.00
CA VAL A 103 -0.17 8.61 -2.14
C VAL A 103 0.13 10.10 -2.11
N VAL A 104 0.86 10.53 -1.09
CA VAL A 104 1.32 11.93 -0.93
C VAL A 104 2.70 12.05 -1.56
N ASP A 105 2.87 12.98 -2.50
CA ASP A 105 4.14 13.21 -3.23
C ASP A 105 4.66 14.64 -3.07
N GLU A 106 3.98 15.46 -2.28
CA GLU A 106 4.43 16.79 -1.91
C GLU A 106 4.73 16.86 -0.42
N ARG A 107 5.84 17.52 -0.06
CA ARG A 107 6.15 17.79 1.34
C ARG A 107 5.16 18.81 1.89
N CYS A 108 4.24 18.36 2.72
CA CYS A 108 3.18 19.19 3.27
C CYS A 108 3.16 19.20 4.80
N ARG A 109 2.46 20.18 5.39
CA ARG A 109 2.22 20.32 6.83
C ARG A 109 0.96 21.17 7.03
N ASP A 110 0.15 20.84 8.03
CA ASP A 110 -1.05 21.61 8.42
C ASP A 110 -1.96 21.93 7.22
N VAL A 111 -2.19 20.92 6.38
CA VAL A 111 -2.97 21.03 5.14
C VAL A 111 -4.44 21.18 5.47
N ALA A 112 -5.06 22.24 4.97
CA ALA A 112 -6.51 22.43 5.08
C ALA A 112 -7.24 21.36 4.23
N PRO A 113 -8.43 20.89 4.65
CA PRO A 113 -9.16 19.84 3.92
C PRO A 113 -9.36 20.13 2.43
N GLU A 114 -9.57 21.40 2.07
CA GLU A 114 -9.81 21.82 0.69
C GLU A 114 -8.55 21.77 -0.19
N ALA A 115 -7.36 21.78 0.43
CA ALA A 115 -6.06 21.72 -0.24
C ALA A 115 -5.47 20.29 -0.28
N VAL A 116 -6.16 19.29 0.31
CA VAL A 116 -5.76 17.87 0.23
C VAL A 116 -5.59 17.38 -1.22
N PRO A 117 -6.47 17.74 -2.18
CA PRO A 117 -6.30 17.33 -3.58
C PRO A 117 -5.00 17.82 -4.22
N ASP A 118 -4.41 18.91 -3.72
CA ASP A 118 -3.16 19.46 -4.27
C ASP A 118 -1.92 18.65 -3.85
N VAL A 119 -1.99 17.94 -2.71
CA VAL A 119 -0.84 17.18 -2.15
C VAL A 119 -0.92 15.67 -2.40
N VAL A 120 -2.12 15.16 -2.67
CA VAL A 120 -2.34 13.75 -3.02
C VAL A 120 -2.07 13.57 -4.51
N ARG A 121 -1.01 12.83 -4.83
CA ARG A 121 -0.64 12.50 -6.21
C ARG A 121 -1.68 11.61 -6.87
N GLY A 122 -2.29 10.70 -6.11
CA GLY A 122 -3.23 9.72 -6.61
C GLY A 122 -3.48 8.62 -5.59
N TYR A 123 -4.11 7.55 -6.05
CA TYR A 123 -4.54 6.44 -5.19
C TYR A 123 -4.07 5.08 -5.71
N THR A 124 -3.81 4.16 -4.80
CA THR A 124 -3.51 2.74 -5.08
C THR A 124 -4.24 1.86 -4.06
N VAL A 125 -4.09 0.54 -4.18
CA VAL A 125 -4.63 -0.42 -3.20
C VAL A 125 -3.50 -0.99 -2.35
N MET A 126 -3.80 -1.27 -1.08
CA MET A 126 -2.95 -2.06 -0.19
C MET A 126 -3.75 -3.18 0.47
N ASN A 127 -3.09 -4.31 0.75
CA ASN A 127 -3.58 -5.26 1.73
C ASN A 127 -2.87 -5.02 3.07
N ASP A 128 -3.59 -4.53 4.07
CA ASP A 128 -3.09 -4.35 5.43
C ASP A 128 -3.18 -5.66 6.23
N VAL A 129 -2.27 -6.58 5.93
CA VAL A 129 -2.28 -7.92 6.53
C VAL A 129 -2.09 -7.84 8.05
N ASP A 130 -2.90 -8.62 8.75
CA ASP A 130 -2.96 -8.74 10.21
C ASP A 130 -2.53 -10.12 10.67
N ALA A 131 -1.79 -10.20 11.77
CA ALA A 131 -1.65 -11.38 12.59
C ALA A 131 -2.43 -11.20 13.91
N LEU A 132 -3.72 -11.55 13.90
CA LEU A 132 -4.70 -11.11 14.91
C LEU A 132 -4.38 -11.59 16.33
N ASP A 133 -3.81 -12.79 16.44
CA ASP A 133 -3.40 -13.45 17.69
C ASP A 133 -2.22 -12.75 18.39
N GLN A 134 -1.49 -11.87 17.69
CA GLN A 134 -0.39 -11.14 18.29
C GLN A 134 -0.86 -10.02 19.22
N GLN A 135 -0.13 -9.87 20.32
CA GLN A 135 -0.33 -8.81 21.29
C GLN A 135 0.40 -7.53 20.86
N GLY A 136 -0.32 -6.42 20.89
CA GLY A 136 0.22 -5.12 20.52
C GLY A 136 0.16 -4.87 19.02
N ARG A 137 -0.18 -3.63 18.65
CA ARG A 137 -0.47 -3.26 17.27
C ARG A 137 0.73 -3.40 16.34
N THR A 138 1.94 -3.10 16.82
CA THR A 138 3.16 -3.24 16.02
C THR A 138 3.43 -4.70 15.65
N ALA A 139 3.37 -5.63 16.61
CA ALA A 139 3.60 -7.05 16.30
C ALA A 139 2.52 -7.61 15.36
N ARG A 140 1.27 -7.18 15.53
CA ARG A 140 0.14 -7.57 14.66
C ARG A 140 0.24 -7.04 13.23
N LYS A 141 0.79 -5.84 13.02
CA LYS A 141 0.68 -5.11 11.74
C LYS A 141 2.03 -4.91 11.03
N ALA A 142 3.16 -4.89 11.73
CA ALA A 142 4.43 -4.45 11.19
C ALA A 142 5.42 -5.63 11.08
N PHE A 143 5.22 -6.47 10.07
CA PHE A 143 6.09 -7.60 9.75
C PHE A 143 6.33 -7.72 8.25
N ASP A 144 7.31 -8.52 7.85
CA ASP A 144 7.68 -8.72 6.45
C ASP A 144 6.47 -9.18 5.62
N THR A 145 6.34 -8.64 4.40
CA THR A 145 5.26 -8.97 3.45
C THR A 145 3.84 -8.61 3.91
N SER A 146 3.68 -7.88 5.01
CA SER A 146 2.37 -7.51 5.56
C SER A 146 1.70 -6.31 4.86
N ALA A 147 2.38 -5.66 3.91
CA ALA A 147 1.87 -4.53 3.14
C ALA A 147 2.00 -4.72 1.61
N PRO A 148 1.34 -5.72 0.99
CA PRO A 148 1.19 -5.74 -0.47
C PRO A 148 0.59 -4.43 -0.98
N LEU A 149 1.26 -3.77 -1.93
CA LEU A 149 0.90 -2.43 -2.42
C LEU A 149 0.95 -2.38 -3.94
N GLY A 150 -0.12 -1.91 -4.59
CA GLY A 150 -0.15 -1.70 -6.04
C GLY A 150 -1.53 -1.90 -6.67
N PRO A 151 -1.60 -2.23 -7.98
CA PRO A 151 -0.49 -2.41 -8.92
C PRO A 151 0.12 -1.12 -9.48
N TRP A 152 -0.59 0.00 -9.37
CA TRP A 152 -0.16 1.31 -9.84
C TRP A 152 -0.88 2.40 -9.08
N ILE A 153 -0.36 3.62 -9.17
CA ILE A 153 -1.06 4.81 -8.70
C ILE A 153 -1.96 5.32 -9.83
N GLU A 154 -3.26 5.42 -9.57
CA GLU A 154 -4.19 6.17 -10.41
C GLU A 154 -4.19 7.64 -9.98
N THR A 155 -3.82 8.50 -10.92
CA THR A 155 -3.69 9.96 -10.75
C THR A 155 -4.81 10.73 -11.41
#